data_AF-A0AAV2H7M5-F1
#
_entry.id   AF-A0AAV2H7M5-F1
#
_cell.length_a   1.000
_cell.length_b   1.000
_cell.length_c   1.000
_cell.angle_alpha   90.00
_cell.angle_beta   90.00
_cell.angle_gamma   90.00
#
_symmetry.space_group_name_H-M   'P 1'
#
loop_
_entity.id
_entity.type
_entity.pdbx_description
1 polymer ?
#
loop_
_entity_poly.entity_id
_entity_poly.type
_entity_poly.pdbx_seq_one_letter_code
_entity_poly.pdbx_strand_id
1 'polypeptide(L)'
;MITGRPYALLAIWSVLVLPTYQTARQKRQILADQPRLITENGHLIFQSGTNHNITFRGGESSGIFINTIDMKVALRQVDFNKANIGTLQTNVSYMSSNLTARLTSLETVINGPFSYVRDRIQVLDNNITQQVNAHNGLDRRVADVERNIGTHIRTSIEGISGRLRTLERR
;
A
#
# COMPACT_ATOMS: atom_id res chain seq x y z
N MET A 1 -41.83 -105.04 62.66
CA MET A 1 -40.87 -104.36 61.78
C MET A 1 -41.42 -102.99 61.40
N ILE A 2 -40.69 -101.93 61.79
CA ILE A 2 -40.35 -100.73 60.97
C ILE A 2 -41.53 -99.77 60.69
N THR A 3 -41.81 -98.78 61.55
CA THR A 3 -41.21 -97.41 61.72
C THR A 3 -41.82 -96.33 60.81
N GLY A 4 -42.08 -95.14 61.38
CA GLY A 4 -42.05 -93.89 60.63
C GLY A 4 -43.06 -92.83 61.07
N ARG A 5 -42.68 -91.93 61.98
CA ARG A 5 -43.27 -90.59 62.06
C ARG A 5 -42.73 -89.75 60.89
N PRO A 6 -43.47 -88.72 60.43
CA PRO A 6 -42.79 -87.43 60.35
C PRO A 6 -43.67 -86.25 60.83
N TYR A 7 -43.04 -85.42 61.66
CA TYR A 7 -43.43 -84.04 61.91
C TYR A 7 -43.21 -83.21 60.64
N ALA A 8 -44.12 -82.29 60.29
CA ALA A 8 -43.82 -81.01 59.65
C ALA A 8 -45.08 -80.36 59.08
N LEU A 9 -45.86 -79.65 59.89
CA LEU A 9 -46.75 -78.62 59.38
C LEU A 9 -46.86 -77.46 60.38
N LEU A 10 -46.71 -76.26 59.83
CA LEU A 10 -47.10 -74.95 60.38
C LEU A 10 -46.11 -74.24 61.31
N ALA A 11 -45.00 -73.80 60.73
CA ALA A 11 -44.36 -72.54 61.11
C ALA A 11 -44.14 -71.71 59.84
N ILE A 12 -45.23 -71.17 59.28
CA ILE A 12 -45.18 -70.13 58.24
C ILE A 12 -46.20 -69.09 58.65
N TRP A 13 -45.74 -67.92 59.09
CA TRP A 13 -46.22 -66.59 58.69
C TRP A 13 -45.57 -65.50 59.56
N SER A 14 -44.32 -65.19 59.23
CA SER A 14 -43.71 -63.89 59.57
C SER A 14 -42.53 -63.62 58.63
N VAL A 15 -42.82 -63.52 57.33
CA VAL A 15 -41.86 -62.99 56.36
C VAL A 15 -41.95 -61.47 56.37
N LEU A 16 -40.96 -60.87 57.04
CA LEU A 16 -40.21 -59.68 56.65
C LEU A 16 -40.89 -58.74 55.63
N VAL A 17 -41.38 -57.61 56.13
CA VAL A 17 -41.49 -56.38 55.34
C VAL A 17 -40.08 -55.82 55.17
N LEU A 18 -39.50 -55.98 53.98
CA LEU A 18 -38.26 -55.28 53.61
C LEU A 18 -38.63 -53.92 53.00
N PRO A 19 -38.00 -52.81 53.42
CA PRO A 19 -38.16 -51.53 52.73
C PRO A 19 -37.48 -51.61 51.36
N THR A 20 -38.21 -51.24 50.31
CA THR A 20 -37.65 -51.04 48.98
C THR A 20 -36.68 -49.86 49.03
N TYR A 21 -35.39 -50.13 48.86
CA TYR A 21 -34.37 -49.11 48.67
C TYR A 21 -34.70 -48.29 47.42
N GLN A 22 -35.10 -47.04 47.59
CA GLN A 22 -35.04 -46.05 46.52
C GLN A 22 -33.57 -45.90 46.12
N THR A 23 -33.23 -46.35 44.90
CA THR A 23 -31.92 -46.12 44.32
C THR A 23 -31.73 -44.62 44.12
N ALA A 24 -31.00 -43.97 45.04
CA ALA A 24 -30.60 -42.59 44.88
C ALA A 24 -29.82 -42.45 43.56
N ARG A 25 -30.26 -41.54 42.69
CA ARG A 25 -29.60 -41.27 41.41
C ARG A 25 -28.14 -40.90 41.67
N GLN A 26 -27.20 -41.75 41.27
CA GLN A 26 -25.78 -41.48 41.40
C GLN A 26 -25.43 -40.26 40.52
N LYS A 27 -25.05 -39.14 41.16
CA LYS A 27 -24.59 -37.94 40.44
C LYS A 27 -23.21 -38.25 39.83
N ARG A 28 -23.04 -37.94 38.55
CA ARG A 28 -21.74 -38.08 37.86
C ARG A 28 -20.70 -37.18 38.54
N GLN A 29 -19.49 -37.69 38.71
CA GLN A 29 -18.35 -36.89 39.15
C GLN A 29 -18.04 -35.82 38.09
N ILE A 30 -18.06 -34.55 38.47
CA ILE A 30 -17.79 -33.43 37.57
C ILE A 30 -16.28 -33.24 37.53
N LEU A 31 -15.66 -33.54 36.38
CA LEU A 31 -14.24 -33.29 36.16
C LEU A 31 -14.05 -31.91 35.53
N ALA A 32 -13.01 -31.21 35.96
CA ALA A 32 -12.70 -29.85 35.49
C ALA A 32 -12.47 -29.79 33.97
N ASP A 33 -11.97 -30.88 33.37
CA ASP A 33 -11.64 -30.96 31.95
C ASP A 33 -12.83 -31.29 31.04
N GLN A 34 -14.02 -31.55 31.57
CA GLN A 34 -15.18 -31.88 30.73
C GLN A 34 -15.95 -30.62 30.28
N PRO A 35 -16.46 -30.60 29.03
CA PRO A 35 -17.36 -29.56 28.55
C PRO A 35 -18.63 -29.46 29.40
N ARG A 36 -19.02 -28.24 29.78
CA ARG A 36 -20.21 -28.00 30.60
C ARG A 36 -20.84 -26.62 30.38
N LEU A 37 -22.10 -26.54 30.80
CA LEU A 37 -22.88 -25.31 30.92
C LEU A 37 -22.99 -24.92 32.39
N ILE A 38 -22.62 -23.70 32.73
CA ILE A 38 -22.65 -23.19 34.11
C ILE A 38 -23.49 -21.91 34.13
N THR A 39 -24.30 -21.74 35.18
CA THR A 39 -24.97 -20.47 35.46
C THR A 39 -24.24 -19.77 36.59
N GLU A 40 -23.74 -18.56 36.35
CA GLU A 40 -23.01 -17.77 37.33
C GLU A 40 -23.44 -16.31 37.22
N ASN A 41 -23.89 -15.71 38.33
CA ASN A 41 -24.33 -14.31 38.39
C ASN A 41 -25.34 -13.89 37.30
N GLY A 42 -26.22 -14.81 36.88
CA GLY A 42 -27.22 -14.56 35.83
C GLY A 42 -26.71 -14.77 34.40
N HIS A 43 -25.44 -15.13 34.20
CA HIS A 43 -24.88 -15.49 32.90
C HIS A 43 -24.92 -17.00 32.67
N LEU A 44 -25.25 -17.41 31.45
CA LEU A 44 -25.05 -18.78 30.97
C LEU A 44 -23.67 -18.88 30.31
N ILE A 45 -22.80 -19.69 30.88
CA ILE A 45 -21.40 -19.83 30.47
C ILE A 45 -21.18 -21.20 29.83
N PHE A 46 -20.59 -21.20 28.64
CA PHE A 46 -20.17 -22.38 27.89
C PHE A 46 -18.69 -22.63 28.17
N GLN A 47 -18.36 -23.61 29.01
CA GLN A 47 -16.98 -23.96 29.36
C GLN A 47 -16.57 -25.26 28.67
N SER A 48 -15.57 -25.22 27.79
CA SER A 48 -15.17 -26.40 27.01
C SER A 48 -14.28 -27.37 27.80
N GLY A 49 -13.38 -26.87 28.66
CA GLY A 49 -12.32 -27.69 29.27
C GLY A 49 -11.10 -27.84 28.37
N THR A 50 -10.02 -28.43 28.90
CA THR A 50 -8.74 -28.58 28.18
C THR A 50 -8.88 -29.54 27.01
N ASN A 51 -8.40 -29.16 25.81
CA ASN A 51 -8.45 -29.99 24.60
C ASN A 51 -9.86 -30.47 24.18
N HIS A 52 -10.88 -29.68 24.51
CA HIS A 52 -12.26 -29.92 24.08
C HIS A 52 -12.84 -28.68 23.41
N ASN A 53 -13.81 -28.89 22.51
CA ASN A 53 -14.53 -27.82 21.81
C ASN A 53 -16.01 -27.83 22.20
N ILE A 54 -16.64 -26.66 22.17
CA ILE A 54 -18.10 -26.54 22.15
C ILE A 54 -18.51 -26.27 20.71
N THR A 55 -19.22 -27.23 20.12
CA THR A 55 -19.60 -27.15 18.70
C THR A 55 -21.10 -26.97 18.58
N PHE A 56 -21.50 -25.88 17.92
CA PHE A 56 -22.89 -25.65 17.53
C PHE A 56 -23.05 -26.10 16.08
N ARG A 57 -23.99 -27.02 15.82
CA ARG A 57 -24.29 -27.52 14.48
C ARG A 57 -25.74 -27.17 14.14
N GLY A 58 -25.92 -26.27 13.18
CA GLY A 58 -27.22 -26.06 12.55
C GLY A 58 -27.43 -27.05 11.41
N GLY A 59 -28.65 -27.58 11.26
CA GLY A 59 -29.06 -28.28 10.05
C GLY A 59 -29.10 -27.32 8.85
N GLU A 60 -29.43 -27.84 7.67
CA GLU A 60 -29.42 -27.05 6.43
C GLU A 60 -30.32 -25.81 6.53
N SER A 61 -31.53 -25.99 7.07
CA SER A 61 -32.55 -24.97 7.26
C SER A 61 -32.53 -24.27 8.62
N SER A 62 -31.65 -24.65 9.56
CA SER A 62 -31.53 -23.96 10.86
C SER A 62 -30.37 -22.98 10.89
N GLY A 63 -30.58 -21.83 11.53
CA GLY A 63 -29.56 -20.81 11.75
C GLY A 63 -28.96 -20.89 13.15
N ILE A 64 -27.71 -20.46 13.27
CA ILE A 64 -27.10 -20.16 14.57
C ILE A 64 -27.06 -18.65 14.67
N PHE A 65 -27.83 -18.11 15.61
CA PHE A 65 -27.99 -16.68 15.77
C PHE A 65 -27.24 -16.19 17.00
N ILE A 66 -26.47 -15.11 16.84
CA ILE A 66 -25.97 -14.32 17.96
C ILE A 66 -26.79 -13.03 17.94
N ASN A 67 -27.64 -12.85 18.96
CA ASN A 67 -28.71 -11.84 18.95
C ASN A 67 -29.61 -12.00 17.71
N THR A 68 -29.59 -11.04 16.80
CA THR A 68 -30.38 -11.02 15.57
C THR A 68 -29.59 -11.42 14.31
N ILE A 69 -28.31 -11.79 14.46
CA ILE A 69 -27.40 -12.03 13.34
C ILE A 69 -27.28 -13.53 13.06
N ASP A 70 -27.62 -13.97 11.84
CA ASP A 70 -27.33 -15.32 11.37
C ASP A 70 -25.83 -15.47 11.06
N MET A 71 -25.15 -16.35 11.80
CA MET A 71 -23.73 -16.61 11.60
C MET A 71 -23.40 -17.13 10.19
N LYS A 72 -24.30 -17.87 9.54
CA LYS A 72 -24.07 -18.34 8.15
C LYS A 72 -24.00 -17.16 7.18
N VAL A 73 -24.87 -16.16 7.37
CA VAL A 73 -24.88 -14.94 6.54
C VAL A 73 -23.64 -14.11 6.82
N ALA A 74 -23.28 -13.91 8.09
CA ALA A 74 -22.08 -13.17 8.46
C ALA A 74 -20.80 -13.78 7.87
N LEU A 75 -20.66 -15.12 7.90
CA LEU A 75 -19.52 -15.82 7.31
C LEU A 75 -19.45 -15.66 5.79
N ARG A 76 -20.59 -15.78 5.08
CA ARG A 76 -20.64 -15.51 3.63
C ARG A 76 -20.22 -14.08 3.30
N GLN A 77 -20.60 -13.11 4.12
CA GLN A 77 -20.19 -11.72 3.94
C GLN A 77 -18.68 -11.55 4.15
N VAL A 78 -18.09 -12.24 5.13
CA VAL A 78 -16.63 -12.25 5.34
C VAL A 78 -15.91 -12.81 4.11
N ASP A 79 -16.38 -13.94 3.57
CA ASP A 79 -15.79 -14.54 2.37
C ASP A 79 -15.92 -13.62 1.14
N PHE A 80 -17.08 -13.00 0.95
CA PHE A 80 -17.31 -12.04 -0.11
C PHE A 80 -16.40 -10.81 0.02
N ASN A 81 -16.29 -10.25 1.22
CA ASN A 81 -15.40 -9.12 1.50
C ASN A 81 -13.93 -9.50 1.26
N LYS A 82 -13.51 -10.70 1.67
CA LYS A 82 -12.16 -11.21 1.43
C LYS A 82 -11.86 -11.31 -0.07
N ALA A 83 -12.79 -11.83 -0.86
CA ALA A 83 -12.64 -11.90 -2.32
C ALA A 83 -12.51 -10.51 -2.94
N ASN A 84 -13.38 -9.57 -2.56
CA ASN A 84 -13.35 -8.19 -3.06
C ASN A 84 -12.05 -7.46 -2.70
N ILE A 85 -11.56 -7.63 -1.46
CA ILE A 85 -10.27 -7.07 -1.05
C ILE A 85 -9.15 -7.62 -1.92
N GLY A 86 -9.15 -8.92 -2.22
CA GLY A 86 -8.17 -9.53 -3.12
C GLY A 86 -8.19 -8.88 -4.51
N THR A 87 -9.38 -8.72 -5.10
CA THR A 87 -9.52 -8.04 -6.41
C THR A 87 -9.05 -6.59 -6.36
N LEU A 88 -9.40 -5.84 -5.31
CA LEU A 88 -8.97 -4.45 -5.13
C LEU A 88 -7.44 -4.34 -5.04
N GLN A 89 -6.80 -5.24 -4.28
CA GLN A 89 -5.33 -5.27 -4.16
C GLN A 89 -4.64 -5.52 -5.51
N THR A 90 -5.15 -6.47 -6.30
CA THR A 90 -4.62 -6.73 -7.65
C THR A 90 -4.77 -5.50 -8.56
N ASN A 91 -5.94 -4.88 -8.57
CA ASN A 91 -6.21 -3.70 -9.41
C ASN A 91 -5.33 -2.51 -9.02
N VAL A 92 -5.21 -2.22 -7.71
CA VAL A 92 -4.37 -1.11 -7.22
C VAL A 92 -2.91 -1.33 -7.59
N SER A 93 -2.40 -2.56 -7.47
CA SER A 93 -1.02 -2.88 -7.86
C SER A 93 -0.78 -2.65 -9.36
N TYR A 94 -1.69 -3.14 -10.21
CA TYR A 94 -1.63 -2.94 -11.66
C TYR A 94 -1.70 -1.46 -12.05
N MET A 95 -2.67 -0.71 -11.51
CA MET A 95 -2.82 0.72 -11.80
C MET A 95 -1.59 1.52 -11.37
N SER A 96 -1.04 1.22 -10.18
CA SER A 96 0.14 1.93 -9.67
C SER A 96 1.36 1.72 -10.58
N SER A 97 1.63 0.48 -10.98
CA SER A 97 2.74 0.18 -11.90
C SER A 97 2.55 0.84 -13.26
N ASN A 98 1.33 0.85 -13.80
CA ASN A 98 1.02 1.51 -15.07
C ASN A 98 1.22 3.03 -14.99
N LEU A 99 0.75 3.66 -13.91
CA LEU A 99 0.91 5.11 -13.69
C LEU A 99 2.38 5.49 -13.57
N THR A 100 3.18 4.73 -12.82
CA THR A 100 4.62 4.95 -12.72
C THR A 100 5.30 4.85 -14.08
N ALA A 101 5.01 3.81 -14.87
CA ALA A 101 5.59 3.65 -16.20
C ALA A 101 5.21 4.80 -17.15
N ARG A 102 3.94 5.24 -17.11
CA ARG A 102 3.47 6.38 -17.92
C ARG A 102 4.11 7.69 -17.50
N LEU A 103 4.31 7.92 -16.20
CA LEU A 103 5.01 9.11 -15.69
C LEU A 103 6.47 9.14 -16.12
N THR A 104 7.19 8.02 -15.99
CA THR A 104 8.59 7.93 -16.46
C THR A 104 8.72 8.13 -17.97
N SER A 105 7.77 7.59 -18.74
CA SER A 105 7.72 7.82 -20.19
C SER A 105 7.48 9.29 -20.51
N LEU A 106 6.53 9.94 -19.82
CA LEU A 106 6.23 11.35 -20.01
C LEU A 106 7.43 12.23 -19.66
N GLU A 107 8.13 11.94 -18.56
CA GLU A 107 9.35 12.63 -18.16
C GLU A 107 10.41 12.56 -19.25
N THR A 108 10.59 11.39 -19.88
CA THR A 108 11.54 11.21 -20.99
C THR A 108 11.13 12.03 -22.22
N VAL A 109 9.85 11.98 -22.59
CA VAL A 109 9.29 12.70 -23.76
C VAL A 109 9.42 14.21 -23.60
N ILE A 110 9.33 14.72 -22.37
CA ILE A 110 9.44 16.15 -22.07
C ILE A 110 10.92 16.56 -21.95
N ASN A 111 11.70 15.89 -21.10
CA ASN A 111 13.04 16.34 -20.75
C ASN A 111 14.03 16.27 -21.92
N GLY A 112 13.88 15.31 -22.83
CA GLY A 112 14.75 15.19 -24.01
C GLY A 112 14.72 16.44 -24.90
N PRO A 113 13.56 16.80 -25.47
CA PRO A 113 13.40 18.02 -26.28
C PRO A 113 13.76 19.31 -25.52
N PHE A 114 13.40 19.43 -24.24
CA PHE A 114 13.74 20.62 -23.45
C PHE A 114 15.25 20.79 -23.29
N SER A 115 15.97 19.70 -23.04
CA SER A 115 17.44 19.73 -22.93
C SER A 115 18.07 20.08 -24.27
N TYR A 116 17.60 19.46 -25.36
CA TYR A 116 18.07 19.78 -26.71
C TYR A 116 17.88 21.26 -27.08
N VAL A 117 16.70 21.82 -26.83
CA VAL A 117 16.43 23.24 -27.12
C VAL A 117 17.30 24.15 -26.26
N ARG A 118 17.48 23.84 -24.97
CA ARG A 118 18.37 24.58 -24.07
C ARG A 118 19.80 24.62 -24.60
N ASP A 119 20.33 23.46 -25.00
CA ASP A 119 21.70 23.35 -25.53
C ASP A 119 21.85 24.15 -26.83
N ARG A 120 20.85 24.10 -27.72
CA ARG A 120 20.83 24.89 -28.96
C ARG A 120 20.81 26.39 -28.69
N ILE A 121 20.04 26.85 -27.70
CA ILE A 121 20.01 28.26 -27.30
C ILE A 121 21.39 28.71 -26.79
N GLN A 122 22.04 27.89 -25.95
CA GLN A 122 23.38 28.21 -25.43
C GLN A 122 24.42 28.33 -26.55
N VAL A 123 24.38 27.44 -27.55
CA VAL A 123 25.26 27.54 -28.73
C VAL A 123 25.01 28.83 -29.51
N LEU A 124 23.74 29.20 -29.70
CA LEU A 124 23.39 30.43 -30.40
C LEU A 124 23.90 31.68 -29.64
N ASP A 125 23.74 31.74 -28.32
CA ASP A 125 24.25 32.84 -27.49
C ASP A 125 25.77 33.00 -27.61
N ASN A 126 26.50 31.88 -27.57
CA ASN A 126 27.95 31.88 -27.76
C ASN A 126 28.33 32.43 -29.15
N ASN A 127 27.63 31.97 -30.19
CA ASN A 127 27.89 32.41 -31.56
C ASN A 127 27.60 33.91 -31.74
N ILE A 128 26.47 34.40 -31.20
CA ILE A 128 26.11 35.83 -31.24
C ILE A 128 27.18 36.66 -30.51
N THR A 129 27.61 36.23 -29.34
CA THR A 129 28.65 36.91 -28.56
C THR A 129 29.96 37.03 -29.34
N GLN A 130 30.38 35.95 -30.02
CA GLN A 130 31.57 35.96 -30.86
C GLN A 130 31.43 36.92 -32.05
N GLN A 131 30.29 36.92 -32.72
CA GLN A 131 30.02 37.82 -33.84
C GLN A 131 30.02 39.29 -33.42
N VAL A 132 29.39 39.62 -32.29
CA VAL A 132 29.40 40.99 -31.74
C VAL A 132 30.83 41.45 -31.44
N ASN A 133 31.65 40.59 -30.84
CA ASN A 133 33.05 40.92 -30.57
C ASN A 133 33.86 41.15 -31.84
N ALA A 134 33.64 40.32 -32.87
CA ALA A 134 34.28 40.50 -34.17
C ALA A 134 33.86 41.82 -34.84
N HIS A 135 32.57 42.17 -34.79
CA HIS A 135 32.04 43.42 -35.32
C HIS A 135 32.65 44.65 -34.62
N ASN A 136 32.66 44.65 -33.28
CA ASN A 136 33.32 45.69 -32.49
C ASN A 136 34.82 45.83 -32.84
N GLY A 137 35.48 44.73 -33.22
CA GLY A 137 36.86 44.75 -33.70
C GLY A 137 37.01 45.44 -35.06
N LEU A 138 36.09 45.17 -35.99
CA LEU A 138 36.05 45.83 -37.31
C LEU A 138 35.79 47.33 -37.16
N ASP A 139 34.85 47.75 -36.32
CA ASP A 139 34.54 49.17 -36.09
C ASP A 139 35.78 49.95 -35.63
N ARG A 140 36.57 49.38 -34.71
CA ARG A 140 37.83 49.99 -34.26
C ARG A 140 38.84 50.11 -35.39
N ARG A 141 38.99 49.06 -36.20
CA ARG A 141 39.92 49.06 -37.35
C ARG A 141 39.51 50.08 -38.40
N VAL A 142 38.21 50.24 -38.67
CA VAL A 142 37.68 51.26 -39.58
C VAL A 142 38.02 52.65 -39.04
N ALA A 143 37.75 52.92 -37.77
CA ALA A 143 38.10 54.20 -37.14
C ALA A 143 39.61 54.49 -37.18
N ASP A 144 40.46 53.48 -37.03
CA ASP A 144 41.92 53.61 -37.17
C ASP A 144 42.31 53.97 -38.62
N VAL A 145 41.73 53.27 -39.61
CA VAL A 145 41.99 53.55 -41.03
C VAL A 145 41.55 54.98 -41.39
N GLU A 146 40.36 55.40 -40.97
CA GLU A 146 39.85 56.76 -41.19
C GLU A 146 40.79 57.82 -40.60
N ARG A 147 41.27 57.61 -39.37
CA ARG A 147 42.25 58.51 -38.72
C ARG A 147 43.59 58.54 -39.46
N ASN A 148 44.09 57.39 -39.88
CA ASN A 148 45.36 57.28 -40.61
C ASN A 148 45.30 57.97 -41.98
N ILE A 149 44.23 57.72 -42.74
CA ILE A 149 43.98 58.39 -44.02
C ILE A 149 43.85 59.90 -43.82
N GLY A 150 43.04 60.34 -42.86
CA GLY A 150 42.86 61.77 -42.58
C GLY A 150 44.16 62.48 -42.21
N THR A 151 45.02 61.81 -41.42
CA THR A 151 46.36 62.33 -41.07
C THR A 151 47.26 62.41 -42.29
N HIS A 152 47.33 61.34 -43.10
CA HIS A 152 48.15 61.30 -44.30
C HIS A 152 47.76 62.40 -45.30
N ILE A 153 46.46 62.55 -45.59
CA ILE A 153 45.94 63.59 -46.47
C ILE A 153 46.32 64.98 -45.96
N ARG A 154 46.13 65.25 -44.65
CA ARG A 154 46.49 66.54 -44.05
C ARG A 154 47.97 66.85 -44.25
N THR A 155 48.86 65.91 -43.92
CA THR A 155 50.31 66.10 -44.06
C THR A 155 50.71 66.30 -45.53
N SER A 156 50.10 65.57 -46.47
CA SER A 156 50.36 65.77 -47.90
C SER A 156 49.94 67.16 -48.38
N ILE A 157 48.76 67.66 -47.96
CA ILE A 157 48.26 69.00 -48.31
C ILE A 157 49.17 70.08 -47.72
N GLU A 158 49.58 69.94 -46.46
CA GLU A 158 50.52 70.87 -45.82
C GLU A 158 51.85 70.91 -46.58
N GLY A 159 52.38 69.74 -46.98
CA GLY A 159 53.60 69.64 -47.79
C GLY A 159 53.47 70.31 -49.16
N ILE A 160 52.37 70.07 -49.88
CA ILE A 160 52.09 70.71 -51.18
C ILE A 160 51.97 72.23 -51.00
N SER A 161 51.24 72.68 -49.98
CA SER A 161 51.06 74.11 -49.69
C SER A 161 52.39 74.80 -49.40
N GLY A 162 53.29 74.15 -48.64
CA GLY A 162 54.64 74.65 -48.39
C GLY A 162 55.49 74.77 -49.66
N ARG A 163 55.40 73.79 -50.56
CA ARG A 163 56.08 73.82 -51.86
C ARG A 163 55.55 74.94 -52.76
N LEU A 164 54.23 75.14 -52.81
CA LEU A 164 53.61 76.21 -53.59
C LEU A 164 54.07 77.60 -53.13
N ARG A 165 54.03 77.88 -51.82
CA ARG A 165 54.51 79.14 -51.24
C ARG A 165 55.98 79.44 -51.58
N THR A 166 56.80 78.41 -51.76
CA THR A 166 58.21 78.57 -52.14
C THR A 166 58.35 78.93 -53.61
N LEU A 167 57.51 78.36 -54.47
CA LEU A 167 57.47 78.67 -55.90
C LEU A 167 56.94 80.09 -56.17
N GLU A 168 55.90 80.52 -55.45
CA GLU A 168 55.32 81.87 -55.60
C GLU A 168 56.25 83.02 -55.19
N ARG A 169 57.37 82.73 -54.51
CA ARG A 169 58.37 83.71 -54.06
C ARG A 169 59.58 83.84 -54.99
N ARG A 170 59.67 83.01 -56.03
CA ARG A 170 60.73 83.06 -57.04
C ARG A 170 60.26 83.84 -58.26
#